data_AF-A0A4Q9LDX6-F1
#
_entry.id   AF-A0A4Q9LDX6-F1
#
_cell.length_a   1.000
_cell.length_b   1.000
_cell.length_c   1.000
_cell.angle_alpha   90.00
_cell.angle_beta   90.00
_cell.angle_gamma   90.00
#
_symmetry.space_group_name_H-M   'P 1'
#
loop_
_entity.id
_entity.type
_entity.pdbx_description
1 polymer ?
#
loop_
_entity_poly.entity_id
_entity_poly.type
_entity_poly.pdbx_seq_one_letter_code
_entity_poly.pdbx_strand_id
1 'polypeptide(L)'
;MNTSLLKNGELFTSQYERELLNKIEKITRSEESSHISNIKTMKNSLIDLKRSNSFIETEIENLKLQKMKEENSYMKLNQEISSLSKELFMSEEKNENLELELIELTNEIKNKTAYYKSIQYPTSNSLFIEIFRKFHIEWKNDKNIICTIKNKKLNDVFTIFHDDNKTEKEINDLLWKHL
;
A
#
# COMPACT_ATOMS: atom_id res chain seq x y z
N MET A 1 -82.77 -21.08 9.35
CA MET A 1 -83.68 -22.06 9.96
C MET A 1 -83.72 -21.80 11.46
N ASN A 2 -84.75 -21.14 11.96
CA ASN A 2 -85.16 -21.21 13.37
C ASN A 2 -86.66 -20.88 13.43
N THR A 3 -87.48 -21.90 13.15
CA THR A 3 -88.95 -21.84 13.07
C THR A 3 -89.63 -22.19 14.40
N SER A 4 -88.90 -22.16 15.51
CA SER A 4 -89.37 -22.60 16.83
C SER A 4 -90.30 -21.59 17.52
N LEU A 5 -90.14 -20.29 17.29
CA LEU A 5 -91.06 -19.27 17.83
C LEU A 5 -92.42 -19.24 17.11
N LEU A 6 -92.43 -19.51 15.80
CA LEU A 6 -93.65 -19.60 14.98
C LEU A 6 -94.58 -20.75 15.39
N LYS A 7 -94.03 -21.83 15.96
CA LYS A 7 -94.84 -22.98 16.44
C LYS A 7 -95.53 -22.75 17.79
N ASN A 8 -95.15 -21.71 18.55
CA ASN A 8 -95.72 -21.44 19.87
C ASN A 8 -96.71 -20.27 19.88
N GLY A 9 -96.88 -19.55 18.77
CA GLY A 9 -97.82 -18.41 18.68
C GLY A 9 -99.29 -18.79 18.90
N GLU A 10 -99.64 -20.05 18.66
CA GLU A 10 -100.99 -20.61 18.86
C GLU A 10 -101.34 -20.86 20.34
N LEU A 11 -100.35 -20.86 21.25
CA LEU A 11 -100.54 -21.09 22.70
C LEU A 11 -100.77 -19.81 23.51
N PHE A 12 -100.56 -18.63 22.91
CA PHE A 12 -100.72 -17.34 23.58
C PHE A 12 -102.12 -16.76 23.33
N THR A 13 -102.97 -16.82 24.35
CA THR A 13 -104.38 -16.43 24.29
C THR A 13 -104.61 -14.94 24.57
N SER A 14 -103.63 -14.23 25.14
CA SER A 14 -103.72 -12.81 25.45
C SER A 14 -103.08 -11.94 24.36
N GLN A 15 -103.73 -10.83 24.00
CA GLN A 15 -103.20 -9.83 23.06
C GLN A 15 -101.84 -9.28 23.51
N TYR A 16 -101.66 -9.13 24.83
CA TYR A 16 -100.41 -8.67 25.45
C TYR A 16 -99.23 -9.63 25.21
N GLU A 17 -99.46 -10.94 25.30
CA GLU A 17 -98.43 -11.96 25.09
C GLU A 17 -97.94 -12.00 23.64
N ARG A 18 -98.86 -11.83 22.68
CA ARG A 18 -98.52 -11.73 21.25
C ARG A 18 -97.69 -10.47 20.95
N GLU A 19 -98.01 -9.34 21.56
CA GLU A 19 -97.22 -8.11 21.43
C GLU A 19 -95.81 -8.25 22.02
N LEU A 20 -95.68 -8.93 23.17
CA LEU A 20 -94.39 -9.25 23.79
C LEU A 20 -93.55 -10.17 22.91
N LEU A 21 -94.16 -11.24 22.38
CA LEU A 21 -93.49 -12.18 21.48
C LEU A 21 -92.95 -11.48 20.23
N ASN A 22 -93.75 -10.61 19.61
CA ASN A 22 -93.34 -9.81 18.46
C ASN A 22 -92.19 -8.84 18.79
N LYS A 23 -92.18 -8.23 19.98
CA LYS A 23 -91.08 -7.37 20.44
C LYS A 23 -89.79 -8.17 20.63
N ILE A 24 -89.88 -9.34 21.27
CA ILE A 24 -88.73 -10.25 21.46
C ILE A 24 -88.18 -10.67 20.10
N GLU A 25 -89.04 -11.11 19.16
CA GLU A 25 -88.60 -11.54 17.84
C GLU A 25 -87.92 -10.41 17.04
N LYS A 26 -88.43 -9.18 17.15
CA LYS A 26 -87.80 -8.01 16.53
C LYS A 26 -86.43 -7.71 17.14
N ILE A 27 -86.28 -7.83 18.47
CA ILE A 27 -85.00 -7.67 19.17
C ILE A 27 -84.03 -8.77 18.74
N THR A 28 -84.44 -10.04 18.76
CA THR A 28 -83.58 -11.17 18.38
C THR A 28 -83.09 -11.04 16.94
N ARG A 29 -83.96 -10.69 15.97
CA ARG A 29 -83.55 -10.48 14.57
C ARG A 29 -82.57 -9.31 14.42
N SER A 30 -82.76 -8.24 15.19
CA SER A 30 -81.86 -7.08 15.25
C SER A 30 -80.49 -7.48 15.79
N GLU A 31 -80.45 -8.21 16.90
CA GLU A 31 -79.23 -8.72 17.52
C GLU A 31 -78.51 -9.72 16.63
N GLU A 32 -79.21 -10.68 16.01
CA GLU A 32 -78.65 -11.61 15.03
C GLU A 32 -78.01 -10.86 13.86
N SER A 33 -78.68 -9.83 13.33
CA SER A 33 -78.14 -9.00 12.25
C SER A 33 -76.87 -8.24 12.68
N SER A 34 -76.87 -7.71 13.91
CA SER A 34 -75.71 -7.04 14.52
C SER A 34 -74.54 -8.00 14.72
N HIS A 35 -74.79 -9.20 15.25
CA HIS A 35 -73.78 -10.23 15.44
C HIS A 35 -73.18 -10.71 14.11
N ILE A 36 -74.01 -10.93 13.09
CA ILE A 36 -73.55 -11.31 11.74
C ILE A 36 -72.64 -10.20 11.16
N SER A 37 -73.04 -8.93 11.33
CA SER A 37 -72.23 -7.79 10.91
C SER A 37 -70.87 -7.77 11.63
N ASN A 38 -70.87 -7.91 12.96
CA ASN A 38 -69.64 -7.92 13.76
C ASN A 38 -68.71 -9.09 13.40
N ILE A 39 -69.25 -10.29 13.18
CA ILE A 39 -68.48 -11.46 12.73
C ILE A 39 -67.86 -11.20 11.35
N LYS A 40 -68.61 -10.56 10.43
CA LYS A 40 -68.09 -10.20 9.11
C LYS A 40 -66.93 -9.21 9.21
N THR A 41 -67.07 -8.18 10.06
CA THR A 41 -66.00 -7.21 10.32
C THR A 41 -64.77 -7.89 10.91
N MET A 42 -64.93 -8.73 11.93
CA MET A 42 -63.82 -9.49 12.53
C MET A 42 -63.12 -10.41 11.52
N LYS A 43 -63.88 -11.09 10.65
CA LYS A 43 -63.32 -11.91 9.57
C LYS A 43 -62.48 -11.09 8.60
N ASN A 44 -62.97 -9.92 8.21
CA ASN A 44 -62.23 -9.02 7.32
C ASN A 44 -60.93 -8.54 7.98
N SER A 45 -60.98 -8.09 9.25
CA SER A 45 -59.79 -7.70 10.00
C SER A 45 -58.78 -8.83 10.12
N LEU A 46 -59.23 -10.07 10.31
CA LEU A 46 -58.34 -11.23 10.38
C LEU A 46 -57.67 -11.54 9.03
N ILE A 47 -58.37 -11.33 7.91
CA ILE A 47 -57.79 -11.46 6.57
C ILE A 47 -56.72 -10.39 6.35
N ASP A 48 -56.99 -9.15 6.72
CA ASP A 48 -56.03 -8.04 6.57
C ASP A 48 -54.79 -8.24 7.44
N LEU A 49 -54.98 -8.70 8.69
CA LEU A 49 -53.85 -9.06 9.56
C LEU A 49 -53.02 -10.19 8.98
N LYS A 50 -53.63 -11.23 8.41
CA LYS A 50 -52.89 -12.32 7.75
C LYS A 50 -52.08 -11.83 6.56
N ARG A 51 -52.63 -10.93 5.75
CA ARG A 51 -51.91 -10.32 4.62
C ARG A 51 -50.73 -9.48 5.10
N SER A 52 -50.96 -8.64 6.12
CA SER A 52 -49.91 -7.83 6.71
C SER A 52 -48.80 -8.68 7.31
N ASN A 53 -49.13 -9.77 7.99
CA ASN A 53 -48.15 -10.68 8.58
C ASN A 53 -47.30 -11.36 7.49
N SER A 54 -47.92 -11.84 6.42
CA SER A 54 -47.21 -12.43 5.28
C SER A 54 -46.27 -11.44 4.59
N PHE A 55 -46.68 -10.18 4.47
CA PHE A 55 -45.81 -9.13 3.94
C PHE A 55 -44.60 -8.88 4.86
N ILE A 56 -44.82 -8.77 6.17
CA ILE A 56 -43.75 -8.59 7.16
C ILE A 56 -42.77 -9.77 7.14
N GLU A 57 -43.27 -11.00 7.05
CA GLU A 57 -42.43 -12.20 6.95
C GLU A 57 -41.52 -12.16 5.72
N THR A 58 -42.06 -11.71 4.58
CA THR A 58 -41.30 -11.57 3.33
C THR A 58 -40.24 -10.49 3.46
N GLU A 59 -40.57 -9.36 4.08
CA GLU A 59 -39.63 -8.26 4.30
C GLU A 59 -38.50 -8.66 5.26
N ILE A 60 -38.81 -9.41 6.32
CA ILE A 60 -37.80 -9.97 7.23
C ILE A 60 -36.83 -10.88 6.47
N GLU A 61 -37.33 -11.71 5.56
CA GLU A 61 -36.49 -12.61 4.77
C GLU A 61 -35.58 -11.84 3.81
N ASN A 62 -36.11 -10.80 3.14
CA ASN A 62 -35.32 -9.90 2.30
C ASN A 62 -34.20 -9.20 3.09
N LEU A 63 -34.52 -8.66 4.26
CA LEU A 63 -33.54 -8.00 5.12
C LEU A 63 -32.46 -8.96 5.62
N LYS A 64 -32.82 -10.21 5.94
CA LYS A 64 -31.83 -11.24 6.28
C LYS A 64 -30.88 -11.53 5.12
N LEU A 65 -31.41 -11.67 3.91
CA LEU A 65 -30.59 -11.88 2.72
C LEU A 65 -29.66 -10.70 2.44
N GLN A 66 -30.14 -9.47 2.59
CA GLN A 66 -29.32 -8.28 2.45
C GLN A 66 -28.20 -8.25 3.50
N LYS A 67 -28.53 -8.50 4.77
CA LYS A 67 -27.55 -8.56 5.86
C LYS A 67 -26.46 -9.59 5.58
N MET A 68 -26.82 -10.80 5.13
CA MET A 68 -25.83 -11.84 4.78
C MET A 68 -24.91 -11.40 3.63
N LYS A 69 -25.42 -10.66 2.64
CA LYS A 69 -24.58 -10.12 1.56
C LYS A 69 -23.60 -9.08 2.08
N GLU A 70 -24.06 -8.19 2.96
CA GLU A 70 -23.23 -7.15 3.58
C GLU A 70 -22.16 -7.77 4.48
N GLU A 71 -22.50 -8.77 5.31
CA GLU A 71 -21.55 -9.51 6.15
C GLU A 71 -20.47 -10.22 5.32
N ASN A 72 -20.86 -10.86 4.22
CA ASN A 72 -19.90 -11.49 3.30
C ASN A 72 -18.98 -10.47 2.63
N SER A 73 -19.50 -9.31 2.26
CA SER A 73 -18.70 -8.21 1.69
C SER A 73 -17.71 -7.67 2.73
N TYR A 74 -18.18 -7.45 3.95
CA TYR A 74 -17.35 -7.00 5.07
C TYR A 74 -16.24 -8.00 5.40
N MET A 75 -16.56 -9.29 5.41
CA MET A 75 -15.56 -10.34 5.64
C MET A 75 -14.45 -10.33 4.59
N LYS A 76 -14.80 -10.17 3.30
CA LYS A 76 -13.82 -10.07 2.21
C LYS A 76 -12.93 -8.83 2.36
N LEU A 77 -13.53 -7.68 2.64
CA LEU A 77 -12.79 -6.43 2.88
C LEU A 77 -11.82 -6.57 4.05
N ASN A 78 -12.23 -7.19 5.16
CA ASN A 78 -11.35 -7.42 6.29
C ASN A 78 -10.18 -8.36 5.96
N GLN A 79 -10.41 -9.40 5.15
CA GLN A 79 -9.33 -10.28 4.68
C GLN A 79 -8.34 -9.51 3.80
N GLU A 80 -8.83 -8.69 2.89
CA GLU A 80 -8.00 -7.86 2.01
C GLU A 80 -7.19 -6.84 2.81
N ILE A 81 -7.81 -6.13 3.76
CA ILE A 81 -7.13 -5.21 4.68
C ILE A 81 -6.02 -5.95 5.45
N SER A 82 -6.31 -7.14 5.99
CA SER A 82 -5.30 -7.92 6.72
C SER A 82 -4.13 -8.35 5.84
N SER A 83 -4.38 -8.68 4.56
CA SER A 83 -3.31 -9.00 3.60
C SER A 83 -2.46 -7.77 3.31
N LEU A 84 -3.09 -6.64 2.98
CA LEU A 84 -2.41 -5.39 2.67
C LEU A 84 -1.59 -4.87 3.85
N SER A 85 -2.10 -4.98 5.09
CA SER A 85 -1.35 -4.61 6.29
C SER A 85 -0.10 -5.46 6.48
N LYS A 86 -0.14 -6.76 6.16
CA LYS A 86 1.04 -7.62 6.21
C LYS A 86 2.05 -7.24 5.14
N GLU A 87 1.60 -7.02 3.91
CA GLU A 87 2.46 -6.60 2.80
C GLU A 87 3.15 -5.26 3.09
N LEU A 88 2.41 -4.31 3.66
CA LEU A 88 2.96 -3.01 4.08
C LEU A 88 4.06 -3.20 5.12
N PHE A 89 3.80 -3.97 6.18
CA PHE A 89 4.78 -4.25 7.22
C PHE A 89 6.07 -4.89 6.67
N MET A 90 5.93 -5.91 5.81
CA MET A 90 7.09 -6.56 5.17
C MET A 90 7.86 -5.58 4.26
N SER A 91 7.15 -4.66 3.60
CA SER A 91 7.78 -3.64 2.76
C SER A 91 8.52 -2.59 3.59
N GLU A 92 7.98 -2.20 4.75
CA GLU A 92 8.63 -1.29 5.69
C GLU A 92 9.91 -1.91 6.26
N GLU A 93 9.85 -3.16 6.72
CA GLU A 93 11.03 -3.90 7.20
C GLU A 93 12.11 -4.02 6.11
N LYS A 94 11.71 -4.31 4.87
CA LYS A 94 12.64 -4.33 3.74
C LYS A 94 13.26 -2.96 3.47
N ASN A 95 12.49 -1.88 3.61
CA ASN A 95 12.99 -0.54 3.40
C ASN A 95 14.02 -0.15 4.47
N GLU A 96 13.75 -0.45 5.74
CA GLU A 96 14.71 -0.22 6.84
C GLU A 96 16.02 -0.97 6.60
N ASN A 97 15.95 -2.23 6.17
CA ASN A 97 17.15 -3.02 5.85
C ASN A 97 17.95 -2.41 4.69
N LEU A 98 17.28 -1.93 3.64
CA LEU A 98 17.94 -1.26 2.51
C LEU A 98 18.57 0.07 2.91
N GLU A 99 17.96 0.82 3.83
CA GLU A 99 18.54 2.05 4.38
C GLU A 99 19.84 1.76 5.16
N LEU A 100 19.86 0.70 5.96
CA LEU A 100 21.07 0.25 6.66
C LEU A 100 22.17 -0.16 5.67
N GLU A 101 21.84 -0.95 4.65
CA GLU A 101 22.79 -1.37 3.61
C GLU A 101 23.36 -0.16 2.85
N LEU A 102 22.53 0.83 2.52
CA LEU A 102 22.97 2.08 1.89
C LEU A 102 23.95 2.86 2.78
N ILE A 103 23.72 2.93 4.09
CA ILE A 103 24.62 3.58 5.03
C ILE A 103 25.98 2.84 5.06
N GLU A 104 25.98 1.51 5.10
CA GLU A 104 27.21 0.71 5.08
C GLU A 104 28.01 0.94 3.80
N LEU A 105 27.37 0.84 2.64
CA LEU A 105 27.99 1.08 1.34
C LEU A 105 28.52 2.51 1.21
N THR A 106 27.78 3.50 1.72
CA THR A 106 28.22 4.90 1.71
C THR A 106 29.49 5.09 2.54
N ASN A 107 29.58 4.43 3.70
CA ASN A 107 30.78 4.44 4.53
C ASN A 107 31.95 3.74 3.84
N GLU A 108 31.70 2.60 3.18
CA GLU A 108 32.73 1.89 2.41
C GLU A 108 33.29 2.75 1.28
N ILE A 109 32.42 3.42 0.51
CA ILE A 109 32.82 4.35 -0.55
C ILE A 109 33.63 5.50 0.03
N LYS A 110 33.22 6.08 1.16
CA LYS A 110 33.94 7.17 1.82
C LYS A 110 35.34 6.72 2.24
N ASN A 111 35.47 5.53 2.82
CA ASN A 111 36.75 4.96 3.24
C ASN A 111 37.67 4.69 2.04
N LYS A 112 37.15 4.06 0.97
CA LYS A 112 37.90 3.85 -0.28
C LYS A 112 38.32 5.17 -0.91
N THR A 113 37.45 6.17 -0.92
CA THR A 113 37.77 7.51 -1.45
C THR A 113 38.86 8.19 -0.62
N ALA A 114 38.82 8.09 0.71
CA ALA A 114 39.87 8.60 1.59
C ALA A 114 41.20 7.88 1.34
N TYR A 115 41.17 6.56 1.17
CA TYR A 115 42.34 5.76 0.80
C TYR A 115 42.92 6.17 -0.56
N TYR A 116 42.11 6.31 -1.60
CA TYR A 116 42.61 6.77 -2.91
C TYR A 116 43.16 8.19 -2.87
N LYS A 117 42.61 9.07 -2.02
CA LYS A 117 43.17 10.41 -1.79
C LYS A 117 44.49 10.37 -1.02
N SER A 118 44.69 9.41 -0.11
CA SER A 118 45.93 9.26 0.64
C SER A 118 47.03 8.58 -0.17
N ILE A 119 46.67 7.79 -1.19
CA ILE A 119 47.63 7.32 -2.20
C ILE A 119 48.07 8.53 -3.03
N GLN A 120 49.19 9.11 -2.64
CA GLN A 120 49.90 10.07 -3.46
C GLN A 120 50.64 9.30 -4.55
N TYR A 121 50.09 9.28 -5.76
CA TYR A 121 50.83 8.77 -6.90
C TYR A 121 52.06 9.66 -7.13
N PRO A 122 53.25 9.08 -7.40
CA PRO A 122 54.38 9.88 -7.81
C PRO A 122 53.98 10.64 -9.07
N THR A 123 54.11 11.97 -9.03
CA THR A 123 53.85 12.81 -10.21
C THR A 123 54.73 12.35 -11.37
N SER A 124 54.31 12.57 -12.62
CA SER A 124 55.14 12.28 -13.80
C SER A 124 56.54 12.87 -13.68
N ASN A 125 56.66 14.03 -13.04
CA ASN A 125 57.95 14.66 -12.75
C ASN A 125 58.77 13.90 -11.70
N SER A 126 58.15 13.41 -10.63
CA SER A 126 58.87 12.58 -9.64
C SER A 126 59.33 11.25 -10.23
N LEU A 127 58.50 10.59 -11.05
CA LEU A 127 58.88 9.39 -11.80
C LEU A 127 60.02 9.69 -12.78
N PHE A 128 59.91 10.79 -13.53
CA PHE A 128 60.96 11.24 -14.44
C PHE A 128 62.29 11.47 -13.69
N ILE A 129 62.28 12.23 -12.60
CA ILE A 129 63.47 12.48 -11.79
C ILE A 129 64.05 11.17 -11.25
N GLU A 130 63.22 10.25 -10.77
CA GLU A 130 63.68 8.97 -10.22
C GLU A 130 64.30 8.07 -11.29
N ILE A 131 63.68 7.96 -12.47
CA ILE A 131 64.22 7.25 -13.63
C ILE A 131 65.58 7.83 -14.01
N PHE A 132 65.67 9.15 -14.21
CA PHE A 132 66.92 9.81 -14.61
C PHE A 132 68.01 9.74 -13.52
N ARG A 133 67.64 9.75 -12.23
CA ARG A 133 68.58 9.50 -11.11
C ARG A 133 69.15 8.08 -11.14
N LYS A 134 68.36 7.06 -11.52
CA LYS A 134 68.86 5.69 -11.71
C LYS A 134 69.89 5.61 -12.84
N PHE A 135 69.74 6.45 -13.86
CA PHE A 135 70.73 6.65 -14.91
C PHE A 135 71.86 7.63 -14.54
N HIS A 136 71.93 8.08 -13.28
CA HIS A 136 72.97 8.97 -12.77
C HIS A 136 73.04 10.32 -13.47
N ILE A 137 71.88 10.79 -13.95
CA ILE A 137 71.70 12.16 -14.45
C ILE A 137 71.29 13.06 -13.29
N GLU A 138 72.08 14.10 -13.05
CA GLU A 138 71.84 15.16 -12.08
C GLU A 138 71.58 16.48 -12.83
N TRP A 139 70.34 16.95 -12.79
CA TRP A 139 69.97 18.26 -13.33
C TRP A 139 70.50 19.37 -12.42
N LYS A 140 71.05 20.45 -12.99
CA LYS A 140 71.55 21.60 -12.23
C LYS A 140 70.69 22.84 -12.53
N ASN A 141 70.39 23.62 -11.51
CA ASN A 141 69.72 24.92 -11.66
C ASN A 141 70.74 26.05 -11.88
N ASP A 142 71.80 25.79 -12.64
CA ASP A 142 72.79 26.80 -13.01
C ASP A 142 72.43 27.34 -14.40
N LYS A 143 72.53 28.66 -14.60
CA LYS A 143 72.17 29.33 -15.87
C LYS A 143 72.90 28.76 -17.10
N ASN A 144 74.05 28.10 -16.90
CA ASN A 144 74.92 27.62 -17.96
C ASN A 144 74.98 26.08 -18.06
N ILE A 145 74.40 25.32 -17.12
CA ILE A 145 74.50 23.86 -17.09
C ILE A 145 73.11 23.25 -16.98
N ILE A 146 72.76 22.42 -17.97
CA ILE A 146 71.46 21.74 -18.03
C ILE A 146 71.50 20.51 -17.11
N CYS A 147 72.48 19.62 -17.29
CA CYS A 147 72.63 18.43 -16.45
C CYS A 147 74.04 17.85 -16.49
N THR A 148 74.33 16.96 -15.54
CA THR A 148 75.55 16.15 -15.49
C THR A 148 75.20 14.67 -15.45
N ILE A 149 75.85 13.86 -16.28
CA ILE A 149 75.68 12.40 -16.34
C ILE A 149 76.94 11.76 -15.75
N LYS A 150 76.80 10.99 -14.66
CA LYS A 150 77.91 10.28 -14.03
C LYS A 150 77.96 8.83 -14.52
N ASN A 151 78.97 8.49 -15.32
CA ASN A 151 79.17 7.12 -15.76
C ASN A 151 79.89 6.32 -14.67
N LYS A 152 79.14 5.46 -13.96
CA LYS A 152 79.69 4.63 -12.88
C LYS A 152 80.77 3.64 -13.32
N LYS A 153 80.79 3.21 -14.57
CA LYS A 153 81.78 2.24 -15.06
C LYS A 153 83.14 2.87 -15.33
N LEU A 154 83.16 4.15 -15.70
CA LEU A 154 84.37 4.88 -16.11
C LEU A 154 84.81 5.93 -15.08
N ASN A 155 84.01 6.17 -14.03
CA ASN A 155 84.22 7.25 -13.06
C ASN A 155 84.27 8.66 -13.70
N ASP A 156 83.66 8.80 -14.89
CA ASP A 156 83.61 10.05 -15.66
C ASP A 156 82.31 10.81 -15.42
N VAL A 157 82.39 12.14 -15.49
CA VAL A 157 81.26 13.05 -15.36
C VAL A 157 81.13 13.87 -16.63
N PHE A 158 80.09 13.60 -17.42
CA PHE A 158 79.75 14.38 -18.61
C PHE A 158 78.85 15.55 -18.22
N THR A 159 79.16 16.76 -18.67
CA THR A 159 78.36 17.96 -18.37
C THR A 159 77.77 18.51 -19.66
N ILE A 160 76.45 18.67 -19.71
CA ILE A 160 75.74 19.27 -20.85
C ILE A 160 75.44 20.74 -20.49
N PHE A 161 76.01 21.64 -21.29
CA PHE A 161 75.86 23.09 -21.10
C PHE A 161 74.63 23.64 -21.83
N HIS A 162 74.07 24.70 -21.27
CA HIS A 162 73.03 25.49 -21.93
C HIS A 162 73.68 26.35 -23.00
N ASP A 163 73.20 26.24 -24.24
CA ASP A 163 73.69 26.97 -25.40
C ASP A 163 72.47 27.43 -26.18
N ASP A 164 72.29 28.75 -26.30
CA ASP A 164 71.12 29.39 -26.93
C ASP A 164 71.00 29.01 -28.43
N ASN A 165 72.04 28.44 -29.02
CA ASN A 165 72.07 28.01 -30.43
C ASN A 165 71.68 26.53 -30.65
N LYS A 166 71.53 25.73 -29.59
CA LYS A 166 71.18 24.30 -29.72
C LYS A 166 69.68 24.10 -29.65
N THR A 167 69.15 23.34 -30.59
CA THR A 167 67.75 22.93 -30.57
C THR A 167 67.52 21.86 -29.49
N GLU A 168 66.29 21.78 -28.96
CA GLU A 168 65.92 20.76 -27.96
C GLU A 168 66.23 19.33 -28.42
N LYS A 169 66.16 19.08 -29.73
CA LYS A 169 66.49 17.78 -30.33
C LYS A 169 67.98 17.44 -30.20
N GLU A 170 68.87 18.38 -30.47
CA GLU A 170 70.31 18.16 -30.36
C GLU A 170 70.75 17.93 -28.91
N ILE A 171 70.09 18.60 -27.96
CA ILE A 171 70.30 18.39 -26.52
C ILE A 171 69.84 16.99 -26.11
N ASN A 172 68.69 16.53 -26.60
CA ASN A 172 68.20 15.16 -26.36
C ASN A 172 69.11 14.09 -26.98
N ASP A 173 69.59 14.29 -28.21
CA ASP A 173 70.50 13.34 -28.85
C ASP A 173 71.83 13.23 -28.09
N LEU A 174 72.34 14.33 -27.54
CA LEU A 174 73.51 14.33 -26.66
C LEU A 174 73.25 13.60 -25.34
N LEU A 175 72.08 13.81 -24.72
CA LEU A 175 71.67 13.10 -23.51
C LEU A 175 71.66 11.57 -23.74
N TRP A 176 70.97 11.11 -24.79
CA TRP A 176 70.85 9.69 -25.10
C TRP A 176 72.17 9.02 -25.53
N LYS A 177 73.10 9.78 -26.13
CA LYS A 177 74.42 9.27 -26.49
C LYS A 177 75.29 8.91 -25.28
N HIS A 178 75.06 9.57 -24.15
CA HIS A 178 75.91 9.47 -22.95
C HIS A 178 75.25 8.73 -21.78
N LEU A 179 74.00 8.29 -21.96
CA LEU A 179 73.25 7.36 -21.10
C LEU A 179 73.68 5.90 -21.33
#